data_AF-I0YSH0-F1
#
_entry.id   AF-I0YSH0-F1
#
_cell.length_a   1.000
_cell.length_b   1.000
_cell.length_c   1.000
_cell.angle_alpha   90.00
_cell.angle_beta   90.00
_cell.angle_gamma   90.00
#
_symmetry.space_group_name_H-M   'P 1'
#
loop_
_entity.id
_entity.type
_entity.pdbx_description
1 polymer ?
#
loop_
_entity_poly.entity_id
_entity_poly.type
_entity_poly.pdbx_seq_one_letter_code
_entity_poly.pdbx_strand_id
1 'polypeptide(L)'
;GLAHCFEKDDNGKLVDRFVTEPISANSLECMATGAKTCFKEVKSVTFGDAMARDRSVLPEEWASASFCNEYDFRCGACARTWSRLHAQDNLMDIVPLGRTKNNFNYNLDEKRVLNFENMVNDDDNIKQDISIDVYGRAEKEGGADAESEAPAAK
;
A
#
# COMPACT_ATOMS: atom_id res chain seq x y z
N GLY A 1 -9.60 -6.73 -8.90
CA GLY A 1 -8.54 -7.74 -8.71
C GLY A 1 -8.60 -8.29 -7.31
N LEU A 2 -8.15 -9.53 -7.15
CA LEU A 2 -7.99 -10.23 -5.87
C LEU A 2 -6.56 -10.01 -5.38
N ALA A 3 -6.38 -9.04 -4.48
CA ALA A 3 -5.10 -8.78 -3.83
C ALA A 3 -4.87 -9.78 -2.70
N HIS A 4 -3.65 -10.30 -2.61
CA HIS A 4 -3.17 -11.03 -1.44
C HIS A 4 -2.38 -10.08 -0.54
N CYS A 5 -2.94 -9.79 0.62
CA CYS A 5 -2.41 -8.88 1.62
C CYS A 5 -2.26 -9.60 2.96
N PHE A 6 -1.81 -8.87 3.97
CA PHE A 6 -1.61 -9.41 5.31
C PHE A 6 -2.18 -8.45 6.36
N GLU A 7 -2.59 -9.00 7.49
CA GLU A 7 -2.89 -8.24 8.70
C GLU A 7 -2.06 -8.80 9.85
N LYS A 8 -1.59 -7.94 10.75
CA LYS A 8 -1.00 -8.35 12.03
C LYS A 8 -2.13 -8.69 13.00
N ASP A 9 -2.09 -9.89 13.57
CA ASP A 9 -2.96 -10.25 14.68
C ASP A 9 -2.52 -9.60 16.00
N ASP A 10 -3.27 -9.84 17.08
CA ASP A 10 -2.98 -9.31 18.42
C ASP A 10 -1.62 -9.76 18.98
N ASN A 11 -1.06 -10.85 18.46
CA ASN A 11 0.26 -11.37 18.82
C ASN A 11 1.37 -10.86 17.90
N GLY A 12 1.05 -9.97 16.95
CA GLY A 12 1.97 -9.42 15.97
C GLY A 12 2.31 -10.36 14.81
N LYS A 13 1.63 -11.50 14.68
CA LYS A 13 1.83 -12.46 13.59
C LYS A 13 1.06 -12.02 12.35
N LEU A 14 1.69 -12.15 11.18
CA LEU A 14 1.03 -11.91 9.90
C LEU A 14 0.08 -13.04 9.54
N VAL A 15 -1.16 -12.67 9.24
CA VAL A 15 -2.23 -13.56 8.76
C VAL A 15 -2.62 -13.13 7.35
N ASP A 16 -2.80 -14.10 6.45
CA ASP A 16 -3.20 -13.86 5.07
C ASP A 16 -4.60 -13.21 5.00
N ARG A 17 -4.73 -12.20 4.15
CA ARG A 17 -5.98 -11.50 3.89
C ARG A 17 -6.18 -11.29 2.40
N PHE A 18 -7.36 -11.63 1.90
CA PHE A 18 -7.72 -11.40 0.50
C PHE A 18 -8.62 -10.17 0.37
N VAL A 19 -8.26 -9.28 -0.54
CA VAL A 19 -8.97 -8.01 -0.73
C VAL A 19 -9.38 -7.84 -2.19
N THR A 20 -10.66 -7.57 -2.41
CA THR A 20 -11.18 -7.17 -3.72
C THR A 20 -10.96 -5.67 -3.91
N GLU A 21 -10.09 -5.32 -4.86
CA GLU A 21 -9.76 -3.92 -5.18
C GLU A 21 -10.09 -3.58 -6.65
N PRO A 22 -10.57 -2.35 -6.94
CA PRO A 22 -10.63 -1.85 -8.31
C PRO A 22 -9.20 -1.63 -8.84
N ILE A 23 -8.94 -2.02 -10.08
CA ILE A 23 -7.61 -1.90 -10.72
C ILE A 23 -7.69 -0.82 -11.78
N SER A 24 -6.85 0.22 -11.64
CA SER A 24 -6.76 1.30 -12.62
C SER A 24 -6.18 0.81 -13.96
N ALA A 25 -6.49 1.52 -15.04
CA ALA A 25 -5.95 1.21 -16.37
C ALA A 25 -4.41 1.11 -16.36
N ASN A 26 -3.73 2.11 -15.78
CA ASN A 26 -2.26 2.14 -15.67
C ASN A 26 -1.72 0.96 -14.83
N SER A 27 -2.39 0.64 -13.71
CA SER A 27 -1.99 -0.51 -12.90
C SER A 27 -2.08 -1.82 -13.67
N LEU A 28 -3.14 -2.01 -14.47
CA LEU A 28 -3.28 -3.21 -15.30
C LEU A 28 -2.19 -3.27 -16.38
N GLU A 29 -1.91 -2.14 -17.02
CA GLU A 29 -0.85 -2.01 -18.03
C GLU A 29 0.52 -2.38 -17.43
N CYS A 30 0.90 -1.81 -16.28
CA CYS A 30 2.14 -2.17 -15.58
C CYS A 30 2.20 -3.66 -15.20
N MET A 31 1.10 -4.23 -14.72
CA MET A 31 1.05 -5.65 -14.41
C MET A 31 1.23 -6.51 -15.68
N ALA A 32 0.65 -6.09 -16.80
CA ALA A 32 0.75 -6.79 -18.08
C ALA A 32 2.17 -6.75 -18.67
N THR A 33 2.94 -5.71 -18.39
CA THR A 33 4.36 -5.62 -18.77
C THR A 33 5.31 -6.38 -17.83
N GLY A 34 4.76 -7.04 -16.80
CA GLY A 34 5.52 -7.93 -15.91
C GLY A 34 5.95 -7.28 -14.58
N ALA A 35 5.40 -6.12 -14.22
CA ALA A 35 5.63 -5.56 -12.88
C ALA A 35 5.15 -6.53 -11.79
N LYS A 36 5.94 -6.65 -10.71
CA LYS A 36 5.58 -7.43 -9.53
C LYS A 36 4.25 -6.95 -8.96
N THR A 37 3.40 -7.89 -8.56
CA THR A 37 2.08 -7.57 -8.03
C THR A 37 1.63 -8.54 -6.95
N CYS A 38 0.82 -8.05 -6.01
CA CYS A 38 0.14 -8.90 -5.04
C CYS A 38 -1.22 -9.41 -5.55
N PHE A 39 -1.66 -9.01 -6.75
CA PHE A 39 -2.90 -9.49 -7.35
C PHE A 39 -2.74 -10.92 -7.87
N LYS A 40 -3.48 -11.85 -7.28
CA LYS A 40 -3.57 -13.24 -7.77
C LYS A 40 -4.39 -13.30 -9.05
N GLU A 41 -5.48 -12.53 -9.10
CA GLU A 41 -6.44 -12.59 -10.18
C GLU A 41 -7.03 -11.22 -10.50
N VAL A 42 -7.41 -11.03 -11.76
CA VAL A 42 -8.14 -9.88 -12.25
C VAL A 42 -9.34 -10.36 -13.05
N LYS A 43 -10.54 -9.94 -12.63
CA LYS A 43 -11.79 -10.13 -13.35
C LYS A 43 -12.20 -8.79 -13.95
N SER A 44 -12.56 -8.79 -15.23
CA SER A 44 -13.19 -7.64 -15.89
C SER A 44 -14.71 -7.72 -15.75
N VAL A 45 -15.30 -6.65 -15.22
CA VAL A 45 -16.74 -6.50 -14.95
C VAL A 45 -17.20 -5.12 -15.41
N THR A 46 -18.51 -4.91 -15.53
CA THR A 46 -19.02 -3.57 -15.82
C THR A 46 -18.89 -2.67 -14.59
N PHE A 47 -18.85 -1.35 -14.81
CA PHE A 47 -18.85 -0.39 -13.70
C PHE A 47 -20.11 -0.50 -12.83
N GLY A 48 -21.27 -0.81 -13.44
CA GLY A 48 -22.52 -1.03 -12.71
C GLY A 48 -22.41 -2.20 -11.73
N ASP A 49 -21.93 -3.35 -12.21
CA ASP A 49 -21.75 -4.54 -11.38
C ASP A 49 -20.72 -4.30 -10.26
N ALA A 50 -19.63 -3.61 -10.58
CA ALA A 50 -18.60 -3.24 -9.61
C ALA A 50 -19.16 -2.34 -8.50
N MET A 51 -19.89 -1.27 -8.85
CA MET A 51 -20.50 -0.37 -7.87
C MET A 51 -21.60 -1.04 -7.04
N ALA A 52 -22.36 -1.95 -7.64
CA ALA A 52 -23.35 -2.78 -6.93
C ALA A 52 -22.68 -3.84 -6.03
N ARG A 53 -21.36 -4.00 -6.12
CA ARG A 53 -20.59 -5.06 -5.45
C ARG A 53 -21.17 -6.45 -5.73
N ASP A 54 -21.66 -6.65 -6.96
CA ASP A 54 -22.30 -7.90 -7.37
C ASP A 54 -21.27 -9.03 -7.33
N ARG A 55 -21.46 -9.96 -6.39
CA ARG A 55 -20.58 -11.12 -6.23
C ARG A 55 -20.87 -12.21 -7.25
N SER A 56 -22.04 -12.21 -7.89
CA SER A 56 -22.41 -13.24 -8.88
C SER A 56 -21.56 -13.18 -10.15
N VAL A 57 -21.01 -12.01 -10.47
CA VAL A 57 -20.10 -11.82 -11.61
C VAL A 57 -18.63 -12.11 -11.27
N LEU A 58 -18.31 -12.34 -10.00
CA LEU A 58 -16.96 -12.63 -9.53
C LEU A 58 -16.72 -14.15 -9.46
N PRO A 59 -15.46 -14.59 -9.63
CA PRO A 59 -15.10 -15.99 -9.41
C PRO A 59 -15.42 -16.45 -7.97
N GLU A 60 -15.75 -17.73 -7.79
CA GLU A 60 -16.11 -18.31 -6.50
C GLU A 60 -14.97 -18.16 -5.47
N GLU A 61 -13.73 -18.19 -5.93
CA GLU A 61 -12.52 -18.02 -5.11
C GLU A 61 -12.48 -16.66 -4.39
N TRP A 62 -13.27 -15.68 -4.84
CA TRP A 62 -13.33 -14.35 -4.24
C TRP A 62 -14.36 -14.25 -3.11
N ALA A 63 -15.13 -15.31 -2.83
CA ALA A 63 -16.21 -15.30 -1.85
C ALA A 63 -15.74 -14.88 -0.43
N SER A 64 -14.53 -15.29 -0.05
CA SER A 64 -13.92 -14.96 1.24
C SER A 64 -13.21 -13.59 1.27
N ALA A 65 -13.03 -12.94 0.12
CA ALA A 65 -12.35 -11.66 0.02
C ALA A 65 -13.25 -10.51 0.51
N SER A 66 -12.68 -9.59 1.29
CA SER A 66 -13.35 -8.34 1.64
C SER A 66 -13.10 -7.27 0.58
N PHE A 67 -14.07 -6.41 0.34
CA PHE A 67 -13.82 -5.20 -0.46
C PHE A 67 -12.87 -4.26 0.29
N CYS A 68 -12.02 -3.54 -0.43
CA CYS A 68 -11.08 -2.62 0.20
C CYS A 68 -11.75 -1.42 0.88
N ASN A 69 -10.98 -0.75 1.74
CA ASN A 69 -11.40 0.52 2.34
C ASN A 69 -11.71 1.54 1.25
N GLU A 70 -12.80 2.30 1.47
CA GLU A 70 -13.32 3.31 0.54
C GLU A 70 -13.58 2.76 -0.87
N TYR A 71 -14.01 1.49 -0.97
CA TYR A 71 -14.20 0.81 -2.25
C TYR A 71 -14.98 1.63 -3.27
N ASP A 72 -16.12 2.23 -2.89
CA ASP A 72 -16.99 2.94 -3.83
C ASP A 72 -16.30 4.19 -4.41
N PHE A 73 -15.59 4.94 -3.57
CA PHE A 73 -14.80 6.09 -4.00
C PHE A 73 -13.65 5.65 -4.91
N ARG A 74 -12.89 4.61 -4.50
CA ARG A 74 -11.78 4.05 -5.29
C ARG A 74 -12.29 3.48 -6.61
N CYS A 75 -13.47 2.87 -6.65
CA CYS A 75 -14.09 2.30 -7.83
C CYS A 75 -14.49 3.40 -8.82
N GLY A 76 -15.16 4.46 -8.33
CA GLY A 76 -15.46 5.64 -9.15
C GLY A 76 -14.20 6.33 -9.70
N ALA A 77 -13.16 6.48 -8.88
CA ALA A 77 -11.88 7.03 -9.32
C ALA A 77 -11.20 6.14 -10.37
N CYS A 78 -11.20 4.84 -10.17
CA CYS A 78 -10.68 3.85 -11.08
C CYS A 78 -11.41 3.86 -12.43
N ALA A 79 -12.74 3.94 -12.43
CA ALA A 79 -13.55 3.97 -13.66
C ALA A 79 -13.16 5.13 -14.58
N ARG A 80 -12.81 6.30 -14.04
CA ARG A 80 -12.31 7.46 -14.82
C ARG A 80 -10.99 7.20 -15.54
N THR A 81 -10.18 6.24 -15.06
CA THR A 81 -8.94 5.84 -15.75
C THR A 81 -9.25 4.97 -16.97
N TRP A 82 -10.33 4.17 -16.89
CA TRP A 82 -10.79 3.32 -17.97
C TRP A 82 -11.50 4.09 -19.07
N SER A 83 -12.15 5.22 -18.77
CA SER A 83 -12.79 6.07 -19.79
C SER A 83 -11.81 6.84 -20.69
N ARG A 84 -10.49 6.71 -20.48
CA ARG A 84 -9.47 7.36 -21.29
C ARG A 84 -9.29 6.62 -22.61
N LEU A 85 -9.07 7.35 -23.70
CA LEU A 85 -8.92 6.79 -25.04
C LEU A 85 -7.84 5.69 -25.10
N HIS A 86 -6.66 5.92 -24.51
CA HIS A 86 -5.59 4.91 -24.43
C HIS A 86 -6.06 3.59 -23.80
N ALA A 87 -6.84 3.66 -22.72
CA ALA A 87 -7.32 2.47 -22.05
C ALA A 87 -8.33 1.71 -22.91
N GLN A 88 -9.23 2.43 -23.58
CA GLN A 88 -10.23 1.87 -24.49
C GLN A 88 -9.59 1.20 -25.71
N ASP A 89 -8.56 1.83 -26.29
CA ASP A 89 -7.95 1.37 -27.55
C ASP A 89 -6.90 0.26 -27.33
N ASN A 90 -6.18 0.28 -26.21
CA ASN A 90 -4.98 -0.56 -26.04
C ASN A 90 -5.05 -1.58 -24.91
N LEU A 91 -5.91 -1.38 -23.90
CA LEU A 91 -5.83 -2.16 -22.65
C LEU A 91 -7.01 -3.13 -22.46
N MET A 92 -8.11 -2.95 -23.19
CA MET A 92 -9.33 -3.76 -23.05
C MET A 92 -9.09 -5.25 -23.33
N ASP A 93 -8.11 -5.58 -24.16
CA ASP A 93 -7.76 -6.98 -24.51
C ASP A 93 -6.87 -7.67 -23.47
N ILE A 94 -6.27 -6.93 -22.52
CA ILE A 94 -5.44 -7.53 -21.48
C ILE A 94 -6.28 -8.47 -20.60
N VAL A 95 -7.49 -8.02 -20.25
CA VAL A 95 -8.53 -8.80 -19.57
C VAL A 95 -9.89 -8.41 -20.17
N PRO A 96 -10.36 -9.13 -21.21
CA PRO A 96 -11.63 -8.81 -21.86
C PRO A 96 -12.82 -8.88 -20.90
N LEU A 97 -13.88 -8.11 -21.18
CA LEU A 97 -15.07 -8.05 -20.34
C LEU A 97 -15.64 -9.45 -20.05
N GLY A 98 -15.93 -9.75 -18.78
CA GLY A 98 -16.42 -11.05 -18.33
C GLY A 98 -15.35 -12.13 -18.21
N ARG A 99 -14.09 -11.86 -18.58
CA ARG A 99 -12.97 -12.79 -18.43
C ARG A 99 -12.18 -12.55 -17.15
N THR A 100 -11.52 -13.60 -16.69
CA THR A 100 -10.59 -13.61 -15.56
C THR A 100 -9.19 -13.92 -16.07
N LYS A 101 -8.18 -13.26 -15.51
CA LYS A 101 -6.76 -13.50 -15.78
C LYS A 101 -6.01 -13.64 -14.45
N ASN A 102 -5.12 -14.62 -14.35
CA ASN A 102 -4.44 -15.00 -13.11
C ASN A 102 -2.92 -15.25 -13.27
N ASN A 103 -2.35 -14.93 -14.43
CA ASN A 103 -0.95 -15.19 -14.78
C ASN A 103 -0.09 -13.91 -14.82
N PHE A 104 -0.31 -13.00 -13.87
CA PHE A 104 0.56 -11.85 -13.67
C PHE A 104 1.83 -12.24 -12.91
N ASN A 105 2.82 -11.34 -12.85
CA ASN A 105 4.04 -11.54 -12.05
C ASN A 105 3.73 -11.42 -10.54
N TYR A 106 3.06 -12.43 -10.01
CA TYR A 106 2.60 -12.50 -8.64
C TYR A 106 3.79 -12.71 -7.68
N ASN A 107 3.90 -11.83 -6.68
CA ASN A 107 5.03 -11.80 -5.77
C ASN A 107 4.61 -11.36 -4.36
N LEU A 108 5.21 -11.98 -3.35
CA LEU A 108 4.96 -11.70 -1.92
C LEU A 108 6.25 -11.39 -1.14
N ASP A 109 7.35 -11.06 -1.84
CA ASP A 109 8.62 -10.69 -1.18
C ASP A 109 8.39 -9.42 -0.35
N GLU A 110 7.67 -8.45 -0.95
CA GLU A 110 7.22 -7.21 -0.30
C GLU A 110 5.77 -7.38 0.18
N LYS A 111 5.61 -7.75 1.45
CA LYS A 111 4.30 -8.01 2.03
C LYS A 111 3.53 -6.71 2.26
N ARG A 112 2.36 -6.60 1.62
CA ARG A 112 1.42 -5.51 1.86
C ARG A 112 0.61 -5.78 3.14
N VAL A 113 0.98 -5.13 4.23
CA VAL A 113 0.28 -5.22 5.52
C VAL A 113 -0.77 -4.10 5.63
N LEU A 114 -2.05 -4.45 5.82
CA LEU A 114 -3.17 -3.52 5.75
C LEU A 114 -3.31 -2.63 7.01
N ASN A 115 -3.02 -3.20 8.18
CA ASN A 115 -3.07 -2.52 9.47
C ASN A 115 -1.67 -2.09 9.95
N PHE A 116 -0.79 -1.74 9.02
CA PHE A 116 0.53 -1.22 9.37
C PHE A 116 0.42 0.23 9.83
N GLU A 117 0.77 0.47 11.10
CA GLU A 117 0.96 1.81 11.63
C GLU A 117 2.46 2.13 11.66
N ASN A 118 2.84 3.24 11.02
CA ASN A 118 4.19 3.78 11.13
C ASN A 118 4.26 4.66 12.38
N MET A 119 4.89 4.16 13.43
CA MET A 119 5.14 4.91 14.65
C MET A 119 6.56 5.48 14.60
N VAL A 120 6.66 6.76 14.23
CA VAL A 120 7.93 7.49 14.25
C VAL A 120 8.28 7.84 15.68
N ASN A 121 9.50 7.51 16.11
CA ASN A 121 10.01 7.83 17.44
C ASN A 121 11.25 8.74 17.35
N ASP A 122 11.72 9.22 18.51
CA ASP A 122 12.88 10.11 18.56
C ASP A 122 14.19 9.43 18.10
N ASP A 123 14.25 8.10 18.14
CA ASP A 123 15.40 7.31 17.68
C ASP A 123 15.48 7.26 16.15
N ASP A 124 14.36 7.46 15.44
CA ASP A 124 14.32 7.61 13.99
C ASP A 124 14.91 8.96 13.51
N ASN A 125 15.19 9.90 14.43
CA ASN A 125 15.82 11.17 14.11
C ASN A 125 17.27 10.96 13.68
N ILE A 126 17.52 10.97 12.37
CA ILE A 126 18.86 11.18 11.82
C ILE A 126 19.28 12.60 12.17
N LYS A 127 20.25 12.75 13.08
CA LYS A 127 20.84 14.06 13.41
C LYS A 127 21.41 14.66 12.14
N GLN A 128 21.08 15.93 11.88
CA GLN A 128 21.69 16.68 10.80
C GLN A 128 23.21 16.70 10.99
N ASP A 129 23.96 16.60 9.89
CA ASP A 129 25.42 16.60 9.87
C ASP A 129 25.95 17.73 10.78
N ILE A 130 26.76 17.36 11.77
CA ILE A 130 27.32 18.25 12.80
C ILE A 130 28.12 19.40 12.16
N SER A 131 28.60 19.25 10.91
CA SER A 131 29.28 20.30 10.17
C SER A 131 28.38 21.47 9.76
N ILE A 132 27.05 21.30 9.79
CA ILE A 132 26.02 22.32 9.56
C ILE A 132 25.19 22.47 10.85
N ASP A 133 25.85 22.85 11.94
CA ASP A 133 25.16 23.24 13.16
C ASP A 133 24.71 24.70 13.08
N VAL A 134 23.54 24.93 12.46
CA VAL A 134 22.93 26.26 12.32
C VAL A 134 22.53 26.86 13.67
N TYR A 135 22.43 26.04 14.73
CA TYR A 135 21.94 26.44 16.04
C TYR A 135 23.02 26.43 17.15
N GLY A 136 24.29 26.18 16.82
CA GLY A 136 25.41 26.22 17.76
C GLY A 136 25.28 25.26 18.97
N ARG A 137 24.60 24.12 18.79
CA ARG A 137 24.44 23.08 19.83
C ARG A 137 25.74 22.40 20.20
N ALA A 138 26.73 22.32 19.30
CA ALA A 138 28.06 21.76 19.61
C ALA A 138 28.76 22.49 20.76
N GLU A 139 28.45 23.76 21.00
CA GLU A 139 29.03 24.54 22.11
C GLU A 139 28.35 24.27 23.46
N LYS A 140 27.13 23.69 23.48
CA LYS A 140 26.38 23.48 24.73
C LYS A 140 26.67 22.17 25.45
N GLU A 141 27.10 21.13 24.74
CA GLU A 141 27.44 19.84 25.40
C GLU A 141 28.81 19.89 26.11
N GLY A 142 29.70 20.81 25.73
CA GLY A 142 30.99 21.01 26.42
C GLY A 142 30.92 21.79 27.74
N GLY A 143 29.76 22.35 28.10
CA GLY A 143 29.59 23.22 29.27
C GLY A 143 28.85 22.60 30.45
N ALA A 144 28.21 21.44 30.29
CA ALA A 144 27.36 20.86 31.33
C ALA A 144 28.11 19.98 32.35
N ASP A 145 29.33 19.55 32.03
CA ASP A 145 30.15 18.68 32.92
C ASP A 145 31.15 19.46 33.79
N ALA A 146 31.10 20.80 33.82
CA ALA A 146 32.10 21.64 34.50
C ALA A 146 31.60 22.43 35.74
N GLU A 147 30.34 22.27 36.17
CA GLU A 147 29.82 22.97 37.36
C GLU A 147 29.14 22.02 38.36
N SER A 148 29.91 21.14 39.00
CA SER A 148 29.51 20.56 40.29
C SER A 148 30.69 20.13 41.17
N GLU A 149 31.60 21.07 41.51
CA GLU A 149 32.42 20.96 42.72
C GLU A 149 32.39 22.29 43.46
N ALA A 150 31.35 22.51 44.26
CA ALA A 150 31.35 23.53 45.30
C ALA A 150 32.12 23.00 46.52
N PRO A 151 33.14 23.71 47.06
CA PRO A 151 33.92 23.22 48.18
C PRO A 151 33.15 23.30 49.50
N ALA A 152 33.31 22.26 50.31
CA ALA A 152 32.84 22.21 51.69
C ALA A 152 33.49 23.30 52.55
N ALA A 153 32.69 24.03 53.32
CA ALA A 153 33.16 24.86 54.43
C ALA A 153 32.29 24.61 55.67
N LYS A 154 32.99 24.51 56.80
CA LYS A 154 32.57 24.16 58.16
C LYS A 154 31.47 25.04 58.74
#